data_AF-A0A7W1MVB8-F1
#
_entry.id   AF-A0A7W1MVB8-F1
#
_cell.length_a   1.000
_cell.length_b   1.000
_cell.length_c   1.000
_cell.angle_alpha   90.00
_cell.angle_beta   90.00
_cell.angle_gamma   90.00
#
_symmetry.space_group_name_H-M   'P 1'
#
loop_
_entity.id
_entity.type
_entity.pdbx_description
1 polymer ?
#
loop_
_entity_poly.entity_id
_entity_poly.type
_entity_poly.pdbx_seq_one_letter_code
_entity_poly.pdbx_strand_id
1 'polypeptide(L)'
;MKNATFLLSVLANALLTSCAGVSPTRIIGDTVGAAGGALIGNKLSNGNPLISAAGAGAGVLLSESLQAGSNTYAQKSYDAGYEKARSDAAKQQFHELIDRQRFGPQLDGGAHVRLFDVPLPEREENGVILAPSTATIRIQE
;
A
#
# COMPACT_ATOMS: atom_id res chain seq x y z
N MET A 1 -0.26 -24.49 47.92
CA MET A 1 0.35 -23.43 47.07
C MET A 1 1.20 -23.98 45.92
N LYS A 2 1.96 -25.08 46.07
CA LYS A 2 2.78 -25.69 44.99
C LYS A 2 1.99 -26.21 43.76
N ASN A 3 0.74 -26.65 43.96
CA ASN A 3 -0.07 -27.19 42.86
C ASN A 3 -0.72 -26.08 42.01
N ALA A 4 -0.93 -24.90 42.59
CA ALA A 4 -1.51 -23.75 41.89
C ALA A 4 -0.52 -23.13 40.91
N THR A 5 0.77 -23.05 41.27
CA THR A 5 1.83 -22.58 40.36
C THR A 5 2.08 -23.55 39.20
N PHE A 6 1.94 -24.86 39.43
CA PHE A 6 2.02 -25.86 38.36
C PHE A 6 0.83 -25.76 37.39
N LEU A 7 -0.40 -25.61 37.91
CA LEU A 7 -1.58 -25.39 37.06
C LEU A 7 -1.49 -24.09 36.26
N LEU A 8 -0.97 -23.03 36.88
CA LEU A 8 -0.80 -21.74 36.20
C LEU A 8 0.26 -21.81 35.09
N SER A 9 1.37 -22.55 35.30
CA SER A 9 2.40 -22.69 34.27
C SER A 9 1.95 -23.58 33.11
N VAL A 10 1.17 -24.63 33.37
CA VAL A 10 0.60 -25.49 32.32
C VAL A 10 -0.42 -24.71 31.49
N LEU A 11 -1.29 -23.92 32.13
CA LEU A 11 -2.27 -23.08 31.43
C LEU A 11 -1.58 -21.97 30.61
N ALA A 12 -0.53 -21.35 31.14
CA ALA A 12 0.25 -20.35 30.42
C ALA A 12 0.92 -20.93 29.16
N ASN A 13 1.52 -22.11 29.25
CA ASN A 13 2.15 -22.78 28.10
C ASN A 13 1.13 -23.22 27.05
N ALA A 14 -0.08 -23.62 27.46
CA ALA A 14 -1.17 -23.96 26.54
C ALA A 14 -1.71 -22.74 25.78
N LEU A 15 -1.76 -21.56 26.41
CA LEU A 15 -2.18 -20.31 25.78
C LEU A 15 -1.13 -19.78 24.77
N LEU A 16 0.15 -20.01 25.02
CA LEU A 16 1.26 -19.54 24.18
C LEU A 16 1.46 -20.37 22.90
N THR A 17 1.08 -21.65 22.88
CA THR A 17 1.26 -22.53 21.70
C THR A 17 0.15 -22.36 20.64
N SER A 18 -0.92 -21.62 20.95
CA SER A 18 -2.09 -21.41 20.07
C SER A 18 -1.88 -20.33 18.99
N CYS A 19 -0.71 -19.69 18.89
CA CYS A 19 -0.49 -18.51 18.03
C CYS A 19 -0.21 -18.80 16.55
N ALA A 20 -0.20 -20.06 16.09
CA ALA A 20 0.21 -20.41 14.72
C ALA A 20 -0.79 -20.02 13.61
N GLY A 21 -1.98 -19.49 13.95
CA GLY A 21 -3.02 -19.14 12.97
C GLY A 21 -3.91 -17.96 13.32
N VAL A 22 -3.53 -17.14 14.30
CA VAL A 22 -4.40 -16.07 14.81
C VAL A 22 -3.92 -14.71 14.31
N SER A 23 -4.75 -14.02 13.54
CA SER A 23 -4.43 -12.66 13.07
C SER A 23 -4.18 -11.73 14.26
N PRO A 24 -3.08 -10.95 14.27
CA PRO A 24 -2.73 -10.08 15.41
C PRO A 24 -3.82 -9.06 15.75
N THR A 25 -4.60 -8.63 14.75
CA THR A 25 -5.77 -7.77 14.93
C THR A 25 -6.89 -8.40 15.76
N ARG A 26 -7.09 -9.72 15.63
CA ARG A 26 -8.09 -10.49 16.36
C ARG A 26 -7.67 -10.66 17.82
N ILE A 27 -6.39 -10.97 18.07
CA ILE A 27 -5.85 -11.07 19.43
C ILE A 27 -6.01 -9.74 20.17
N ILE A 28 -5.65 -8.63 19.53
CA ILE A 28 -5.77 -7.29 20.14
C ILE A 28 -7.25 -6.94 20.37
N GLY A 29 -8.12 -7.16 19.39
CA GLY A 29 -9.56 -6.91 19.51
C GLY A 29 -10.18 -7.71 20.66
N ASP A 30 -9.90 -9.01 20.72
CA ASP A 30 -10.48 -9.91 21.72
C ASP A 30 -9.87 -9.70 23.10
N THR A 31 -8.58 -9.38 23.22
CA THR A 31 -8.00 -9.04 24.53
C THR A 31 -8.49 -7.70 25.05
N VAL A 32 -8.66 -6.69 24.20
CA VAL A 32 -9.25 -5.40 24.58
C VAL A 32 -10.73 -5.57 24.93
N GLY A 33 -11.48 -6.33 24.13
CA GLY A 33 -12.87 -6.69 24.39
C GLY A 33 -13.01 -7.44 25.72
N ALA A 34 -12.22 -8.49 25.93
CA ALA A 34 -12.20 -9.29 27.16
C ALA A 34 -11.84 -8.44 28.38
N ALA A 35 -10.76 -7.67 28.31
CA ALA A 35 -10.30 -6.85 29.44
C ALA A 35 -11.30 -5.74 29.77
N GLY A 36 -11.84 -5.06 28.75
CA GLY A 36 -12.86 -4.04 28.90
C GLY A 36 -14.15 -4.59 29.50
N GLY A 37 -14.64 -5.71 28.96
CA GLY A 37 -15.83 -6.39 29.45
C GLY A 37 -15.65 -6.92 30.89
N ALA A 38 -14.47 -7.47 31.21
CA ALA A 38 -14.14 -7.92 32.55
C ALA A 38 -14.15 -6.77 33.55
N LEU A 39 -13.57 -5.62 33.19
CA LEU A 39 -13.52 -4.43 34.04
C LEU A 39 -14.92 -3.87 34.31
N ILE A 40 -15.76 -3.79 33.29
CA ILE A 40 -17.15 -3.33 33.43
C ILE A 40 -17.94 -4.31 34.30
N GLY A 41 -17.83 -5.62 34.04
CA GLY A 41 -18.49 -6.65 34.84
C GLY A 41 -18.03 -6.65 36.30
N ASN A 42 -16.74 -6.40 36.54
CA ASN A 42 -16.18 -6.28 37.89
C ASN A 42 -16.72 -5.06 38.65
N LYS A 43 -16.78 -3.88 38.00
CA LYS A 43 -17.34 -2.67 38.61
C LYS A 43 -18.83 -2.78 38.89
N LEU A 44 -19.59 -3.38 37.97
CA LEU A 44 -21.04 -3.49 38.11
C LEU A 44 -21.45 -4.50 39.20
N SER A 45 -20.59 -5.46 39.50
CA SER A 45 -20.89 -6.56 40.44
C SER A 45 -20.15 -6.48 41.77
N ASN A 46 -19.50 -5.35 42.06
CA ASN A 46 -18.72 -5.15 43.29
C ASN A 46 -17.67 -6.25 43.56
N GLY A 47 -16.90 -6.65 42.55
CA GLY A 47 -15.85 -7.66 42.76
C GLY A 47 -16.27 -9.11 42.49
N ASN A 48 -17.49 -9.38 42.01
CA ASN A 48 -17.93 -10.76 41.79
C ASN A 48 -17.21 -11.38 40.58
N PRO A 49 -16.38 -12.43 40.79
CA PRO A 49 -15.58 -13.03 39.72
C PRO A 49 -16.44 -13.68 38.62
N LEU A 50 -17.66 -14.12 38.95
CA LEU A 50 -18.56 -14.76 38.00
C LEU A 50 -19.08 -13.75 36.97
N ILE A 51 -19.45 -12.54 37.42
CA ILE A 51 -19.95 -11.49 36.54
C ILE A 51 -18.80 -10.83 35.77
N SER A 52 -17.62 -10.72 36.37
CA SER A 52 -16.41 -10.31 35.63
C SER A 52 -16.06 -11.28 34.50
N ALA A 53 -16.09 -12.59 34.75
CA ALA A 53 -15.84 -13.59 33.72
C ALA A 53 -16.90 -13.56 32.60
N ALA A 54 -18.18 -13.42 32.98
CA ALA A 54 -19.27 -13.25 32.01
C ALA A 54 -19.09 -11.97 31.17
N GLY A 55 -18.70 -10.86 31.80
CA GLY A 55 -18.39 -9.61 31.12
C GLY A 55 -17.22 -9.74 30.15
N ALA A 56 -16.17 -10.46 30.54
CA ALA A 56 -15.03 -10.75 29.67
C ALA A 56 -15.46 -11.51 28.40
N GLY A 57 -16.23 -12.59 28.57
CA GLY A 57 -16.76 -13.36 27.44
C GLY A 57 -17.67 -12.53 26.53
N ALA A 58 -18.56 -11.73 27.11
CA ALA A 58 -19.42 -10.82 26.35
C ALA A 58 -18.60 -9.77 25.57
N GLY A 59 -17.52 -9.26 26.15
CA GLY A 59 -16.63 -8.30 25.51
C GLY A 59 -15.90 -8.88 24.29
N VAL A 60 -15.46 -10.15 24.36
CA VAL A 60 -14.86 -10.87 23.21
C VAL A 60 -15.87 -11.06 22.09
N LEU A 61 -17.08 -11.50 22.43
CA LEU A 61 -18.12 -11.71 21.41
C LEU A 61 -18.50 -10.40 20.70
N LEU A 62 -18.55 -9.30 21.46
CA LEU A 62 -18.76 -7.97 20.91
C LEU A 62 -17.61 -7.53 20.00
N SER A 63 -16.35 -7.69 20.41
CA SER A 63 -15.20 -7.33 19.58
C SER A 63 -15.16 -8.13 18.28
N GLU A 64 -15.44 -9.43 18.34
CA GLU A 64 -15.47 -10.28 17.16
C GLU A 64 -16.57 -9.85 16.17
N SER A 65 -17.77 -9.53 16.68
CA SER A 65 -18.87 -9.02 15.84
C SER A 65 -18.53 -7.69 15.17
N LEU A 66 -17.87 -6.79 15.90
CA LEU A 66 -17.46 -5.48 15.41
C LEU A 66 -16.38 -5.62 14.33
N GLN A 67 -15.45 -6.56 14.54
CA GLN A 67 -14.37 -6.84 13.60
C GLN A 67 -14.88 -7.52 12.33
N ALA A 68 -15.86 -8.41 12.44
CA ALA A 68 -16.55 -9.00 11.29
C ALA A 68 -17.25 -7.92 10.46
N GLY A 69 -17.93 -6.98 11.12
CA GLY A 69 -18.50 -5.80 10.49
C GLY A 69 -17.43 -4.96 9.80
N SER A 70 -16.35 -4.59 10.50
CA SER A 70 -15.29 -3.73 9.96
C SER A 70 -14.63 -4.28 8.71
N ASN A 71 -14.46 -5.61 8.61
CA ASN A 71 -13.88 -6.25 7.43
C ASN A 71 -14.74 -6.03 6.17
N THR A 72 -16.06 -6.05 6.31
CA THR A 72 -16.96 -5.76 5.18
C THR A 72 -16.87 -4.30 4.74
N TYR A 73 -16.68 -3.37 5.68
CA TYR A 73 -16.46 -1.96 5.35
C TYR A 73 -15.12 -1.74 4.68
N ALA A 74 -14.07 -2.46 5.09
CA ALA A 74 -12.76 -2.41 4.45
C ALA A 74 -12.78 -2.96 3.01
N GLN A 75 -13.56 -4.01 2.74
CA GLN A 75 -13.78 -4.50 1.38
C GLN A 75 -14.57 -3.49 0.55
N LYS A 76 -15.67 -2.96 1.07
CA LYS A 76 -16.44 -1.91 0.36
C LYS A 76 -15.61 -0.67 0.06
N SER A 77 -14.76 -0.23 0.99
CA SER A 77 -13.89 0.93 0.76
C SER A 77 -12.80 0.61 -0.27
N TYR A 78 -12.29 -0.62 -0.29
CA TYR A 78 -11.37 -1.07 -1.32
C TYR A 78 -12.03 -1.09 -2.70
N ASP A 79 -13.22 -1.69 -2.84
CA ASP A 79 -13.95 -1.77 -4.09
C ASP A 79 -14.34 -0.38 -4.61
N ALA A 80 -14.83 0.50 -3.72
CA ALA A 80 -15.15 1.88 -4.06
C ALA A 80 -13.90 2.67 -4.49
N GLY A 81 -12.76 2.44 -3.82
CA GLY A 81 -11.48 3.02 -4.19
C GLY A 81 -10.98 2.53 -5.55
N TYR A 82 -11.15 1.24 -5.83
CA TYR A 82 -10.78 0.62 -7.10
C TYR A 82 -11.59 1.17 -8.26
N GLU A 83 -12.92 1.24 -8.10
CA GLU A 83 -13.82 1.81 -9.12
C GLU A 83 -13.51 3.28 -9.37
N LYS A 84 -13.27 4.04 -8.29
CA LYS A 84 -12.87 5.45 -8.39
C LYS A 84 -11.55 5.61 -9.14
N ALA A 85 -10.52 4.83 -8.79
CA ALA A 85 -9.22 4.88 -9.44
C ALA A 85 -9.30 4.56 -10.93
N ARG A 86 -10.12 3.57 -11.31
CA ARG A 86 -10.38 3.25 -12.72
C ARG A 86 -11.00 4.41 -13.47
N SER A 87 -11.98 5.09 -12.87
CA SER A 87 -12.60 6.27 -13.47
C SER A 87 -11.66 7.46 -13.58
N ASP A 88 -10.80 7.68 -12.57
CA ASP A 88 -9.85 8.79 -12.54
C ASP A 88 -8.72 8.56 -13.55
N ALA A 89 -8.23 7.32 -13.71
CA ALA A 89 -7.27 6.97 -14.75
C ALA A 89 -7.83 7.22 -16.16
N ALA A 90 -9.09 6.85 -16.42
CA ALA A 90 -9.74 7.13 -17.70
C ALA A 90 -9.87 8.65 -17.96
N LYS A 91 -10.21 9.44 -16.93
CA LYS A 91 -10.24 10.91 -17.05
C LYS A 91 -8.85 11.50 -17.29
N GLN A 92 -7.82 10.97 -16.65
CA GLN A 92 -6.43 11.42 -16.87
C GLN A 92 -5.99 11.17 -18.32
N GLN A 93 -6.25 9.97 -18.84
CA GLN A 93 -5.95 9.65 -20.25
C GLN A 93 -6.73 10.55 -21.22
N PHE A 94 -8.00 10.82 -20.92
CA PHE A 94 -8.81 11.72 -21.74
C PHE A 94 -8.27 13.16 -21.73
N HIS A 95 -7.87 13.66 -20.57
CA HIS A 95 -7.22 14.98 -20.47
C HIS A 95 -5.89 14.99 -21.22
N GLU A 96 -5.07 13.96 -21.11
CA GLU A 96 -3.80 13.87 -21.86
C GLU A 96 -4.04 13.91 -23.38
N LEU A 97 -5.07 13.21 -23.88
CA LEU A 97 -5.44 13.27 -25.29
C LEU A 97 -5.91 14.66 -25.71
N ILE A 98 -6.74 15.31 -24.89
CA ILE A 98 -7.17 16.69 -25.15
C ILE A 98 -5.98 17.64 -25.13
N ASP A 99 -5.07 17.50 -24.17
CA ASP A 99 -3.90 18.36 -24.05
C ASP A 99 -2.98 18.16 -25.26
N ARG A 100 -2.76 16.92 -25.71
CA ARG A 100 -2.04 16.63 -26.97
C ARG A 100 -2.74 17.20 -28.20
N GLN A 101 -4.07 17.38 -28.19
CA GLN A 101 -4.79 18.02 -29.29
C GLN A 101 -4.74 19.55 -29.21
N ARG A 102 -4.90 20.13 -28.01
CA ARG A 102 -4.86 21.57 -27.77
C ARG A 102 -3.47 22.15 -27.96
N PHE A 103 -2.47 21.44 -27.47
CA PHE A 103 -1.07 21.84 -27.55
C PHE A 103 -0.34 21.16 -28.72
N GLY A 104 -1.00 20.21 -29.42
CA GLY A 104 -0.41 19.47 -30.54
C GLY A 104 0.85 18.71 -30.13
N PRO A 105 1.55 18.03 -31.06
CA PRO A 105 2.96 18.34 -31.12
C PRO A 105 3.00 19.85 -31.33
N GLN A 106 3.53 20.59 -30.36
CA GLN A 106 4.23 21.81 -30.73
C GLN A 106 5.24 21.36 -31.79
N LEU A 107 4.86 21.50 -33.07
CA LEU A 107 5.74 22.07 -34.07
C LEU A 107 6.07 23.50 -33.62
N ASP A 108 6.48 23.68 -32.37
CA ASP A 108 7.45 24.71 -32.07
C ASP A 108 8.57 24.39 -33.04
N GLY A 109 8.88 25.34 -33.92
CA GLY A 109 10.08 25.32 -34.73
C GLY A 109 11.30 25.30 -33.82
N GLY A 110 11.53 24.14 -33.18
CA GLY A 110 12.29 24.00 -31.95
C GLY A 110 12.74 22.57 -31.68
N ALA A 111 12.60 21.62 -32.63
CA ALA A 111 13.71 20.70 -32.81
C ALA A 111 14.92 21.61 -33.04
N HIS A 112 15.75 21.79 -32.02
CA HIS A 112 16.94 22.64 -32.09
C HIS A 112 17.90 21.94 -33.04
N VAL A 113 17.63 22.09 -34.33
CA VAL A 113 18.46 21.55 -35.39
C VAL A 113 19.70 22.41 -35.43
N ARG A 114 20.73 21.98 -34.71
CA ARG A 114 22.03 22.64 -34.73
C ARG A 114 22.85 22.00 -35.85
N LEU A 115 23.28 22.84 -36.77
CA LEU A 115 24.24 22.48 -37.81
C LEU A 115 25.64 22.72 -37.24
N PHE A 116 26.48 21.69 -37.26
CA PHE A 116 27.88 21.80 -36.85
C PHE A 116 28.77 21.48 -38.04
N ASP A 117 29.64 22.44 -38.38
CA ASP A 117 30.61 22.28 -39.45
C ASP A 117 31.90 21.69 -38.89
N VAL A 118 32.25 20.51 -39.37
CA VAL A 118 33.48 19.81 -38.99
C VAL A 118 34.50 19.95 -40.13
N PRO A 119 35.68 20.53 -39.89
CA PRO A 119 36.75 20.51 -40.88
C PRO A 119 37.28 19.07 -41.00
N LEU A 120 37.21 18.53 -42.21
CA LEU A 120 37.76 17.22 -42.53
C LEU A 120 39.15 17.40 -43.12
N PRO A 121 40.16 16.69 -42.60
CA PRO A 121 41.49 16.67 -43.20
C PRO A 121 41.47 15.95 -44.55
N GLU A 122 42.54 16.12 -45.32
CA GLU A 122 42.76 15.34 -46.54
C GLU A 122 42.67 13.84 -46.20
N ARG A 123 41.85 13.11 -46.96
CA ARG A 123 41.60 11.70 -46.72
C ARG A 123 41.41 10.95 -48.03
N GLU A 124 41.82 9.70 -48.04
CA GLU A 124 41.57 8.80 -49.16
C GLU A 124 40.28 8.03 -48.89
N GLU A 125 39.29 8.16 -49.77
CA GLU A 125 38.04 7.40 -49.69
C GLU A 125 37.87 6.66 -51.02
N ASN A 126 37.79 5.32 -50.95
CA ASN A 126 37.63 4.44 -52.12
C ASN A 126 38.68 4.67 -53.23
N GLY A 127 39.94 4.93 -52.85
CA GLY A 127 41.05 5.12 -53.79
C GLY A 127 41.13 6.51 -54.43
N VAL A 128 40.30 7.46 -53.99
CA VAL A 128 40.33 8.86 -54.42
C VAL A 128 40.79 9.73 -53.26
N ILE A 129 41.84 10.54 -53.51
CA ILE A 129 42.32 11.54 -52.54
C ILE A 129 41.34 12.71 -52.56
N LEU A 130 40.61 12.90 -51.45
CA LEU A 130 39.73 14.03 -51.25
C LEU A 130 40.50 15.15 -50.56
N ALA A 131 40.52 16.32 -51.22
CA ALA A 131 41.07 17.54 -50.65
C ALA A 131 40.33 17.92 -49.35
N PRO A 132 41.00 18.65 -48.44
CA PRO A 132 40.39 19.12 -47.19
C PRO A 132 39.05 19.84 -47.45
N SER A 133 38.00 19.41 -46.75
CA SER A 133 36.65 19.91 -46.97
C SER A 133 35.89 20.03 -45.65
N THR A 134 34.80 20.80 -45.67
CA THR A 134 33.95 20.99 -44.49
C THR A 134 32.69 20.16 -44.65
N ALA A 135 32.36 19.33 -43.65
CA ALA A 135 31.12 18.58 -43.62
C ALA A 135 30.16 19.17 -42.58
N THR A 136 28.92 19.44 -43.00
CA THR A 136 27.86 19.94 -42.11
C THR A 136 27.07 18.76 -41.55
N ILE A 137 27.09 18.59 -40.23
CA ILE A 137 26.34 17.55 -39.53
C ILE A 137 25.09 18.16 -38.92
N ARG A 138 23.95 17.49 -39.10
CA ARG A 138 22.67 17.85 -38.49
C ARG A 138 22.47 17.09 -37.18
N ILE A 139 22.39 17.81 -36.05
CA ILE A 139 22.08 17.23 -34.74
C ILE A 139 20.63 17.59 -34.39
N GLN A 140 19.86 16.57 -34.01
CA GLN A 140 18.50 16.73 -33.52
C GLN A 140 18.47 16.30 -32.05
N GLU A 141 18.21 17.25 -31.15
CA GLU A 141 18.03 17.04 -29.71
C GLU A 141 16.59 16.60 -29.38
#